data_AF-A0A959FT44-F1
#
_entry.id   AF-A0A959FT44-F1
#
_cell.length_a   1.000
_cell.length_b   1.000
_cell.length_c   1.000
_cell.angle_alpha   90.00
_cell.angle_beta   90.00
_cell.angle_gamma   90.00
#
_symmetry.space_group_name_H-M   'P 1'
#
loop_
_entity.id
_entity.type
_entity.pdbx_description
1 polymer ?
#
loop_
_entity_poly.entity_id
_entity_poly.type
_entity_poly.pdbx_seq_one_letter_code
_entity_poly.pdbx_strand_id
1 'polypeptide(L)'
;MDHFRTVLSPPPFPWQLDYETPVLSLGSCFAEHLSQRLAELKFPILNNPFGILYHPLVIAQALDRLLDGPPYPRDSLFVQQDLWRHFDFHSRYAHPDRDTALAVINEQLAQGQVFLSSTRLLILTLGTAWGYRLVSDDSLVANCHKLPAGKFRRYRSTTTEIVEG
;
A
#
# COMPACT_ATOMS: atom_id res chain seq x y z
N MET A 1 21.18 -22.91 30.73
CA MET A 1 21.43 -21.86 29.72
C MET A 1 20.14 -21.09 29.59
N ASP A 2 20.07 -19.94 30.25
CA ASP A 2 18.89 -19.09 30.20
C ASP A 2 18.83 -18.40 28.84
N HIS A 3 17.69 -18.53 28.16
CA HIS A 3 17.46 -17.87 26.89
C HIS A 3 17.53 -16.35 27.08
N PHE A 4 18.49 -15.67 26.45
CA PHE A 4 18.57 -14.20 26.41
C PHE A 4 17.56 -13.61 25.42
N ARG A 5 16.32 -14.10 25.49
CA ARG A 5 15.17 -13.65 24.69
C ARG A 5 13.89 -13.98 25.45
N THR A 6 12.87 -13.15 25.26
CA THR A 6 11.52 -13.49 25.71
C THR A 6 11.00 -14.66 24.89
N VAL A 7 10.73 -15.79 25.55
CA VAL A 7 10.04 -16.92 24.92
C VAL A 7 8.55 -16.58 24.92
N LEU A 8 7.99 -16.40 23.73
CA LEU A 8 6.56 -16.20 23.55
C LEU A 8 5.91 -17.56 23.30
N SER A 9 4.85 -17.86 24.06
CA SER A 9 3.96 -19.01 23.84
C SER A 9 2.57 -18.48 23.49
N PRO A 10 2.38 -17.96 22.26
CA PRO A 10 1.09 -17.40 21.87
C PRO A 10 0.01 -18.49 21.95
N PRO A 11 -1.20 -18.17 22.43
CA PRO A 11 -2.31 -19.11 22.39
C PRO A 11 -2.63 -19.46 20.93
N PRO A 12 -3.14 -20.68 20.65
CA PRO A 12 -3.61 -21.01 19.32
C PRO A 12 -4.72 -20.03 18.90
N PHE A 13 -4.65 -19.56 17.66
CA PHE A 13 -5.71 -18.74 17.09
C PHE A 13 -6.90 -19.63 16.69
N PRO A 14 -8.16 -19.14 16.70
CA PRO A 14 -9.34 -19.95 16.35
C PRO A 14 -9.32 -20.55 14.95
N TRP A 15 -8.44 -20.07 14.06
CA TRP A 15 -8.23 -20.59 12.72
C TRP A 15 -6.74 -20.59 12.38
N GLN A 16 -6.39 -21.40 11.39
CA GLN A 16 -5.04 -21.48 10.82
C GLN A 16 -5.06 -21.02 9.37
N LEU A 17 -3.95 -20.45 8.91
CA LEU A 17 -3.76 -20.12 7.52
C LEU A 17 -3.31 -21.38 6.77
N ASP A 18 -3.97 -21.68 5.65
CA ASP A 18 -3.62 -22.78 4.75
C ASP A 18 -3.28 -22.27 3.35
N TYR A 19 -2.88 -23.19 2.47
CA TYR A 19 -2.52 -22.89 1.09
C TYR A 19 -3.73 -22.59 0.18
N GLU A 20 -4.95 -22.72 0.69
CA GLU A 20 -6.20 -22.44 -0.03
C GLU A 20 -6.77 -21.05 0.32
N THR A 21 -6.10 -20.31 1.20
CA THR A 21 -6.55 -19.01 1.69
C THR A 21 -5.81 -17.86 1.00
N PRO A 22 -6.40 -17.18 -0.01
CA PRO A 22 -5.76 -16.05 -0.66
C PRO A 22 -5.63 -14.87 0.30
N VAL A 23 -4.41 -14.36 0.41
CA VAL A 23 -4.06 -13.27 1.33
C VAL A 23 -3.74 -12.01 0.53
N LEU A 24 -4.41 -10.90 0.83
CA LEU A 24 -3.99 -9.59 0.36
C LEU A 24 -3.30 -8.87 1.52
N SER A 25 -2.17 -8.24 1.24
CA SER A 25 -1.42 -7.48 2.24
C SER A 25 -1.19 -6.05 1.77
N LEU A 26 -1.55 -5.07 2.61
CA LEU A 26 -1.37 -3.64 2.37
C LEU A 26 -0.71 -2.98 3.58
N GLY A 27 0.19 -2.03 3.32
CA GLY A 27 0.74 -1.19 4.37
C GLY A 27 2.25 -1.04 4.31
N SER A 28 2.84 -0.91 5.50
CA SER A 28 4.24 -0.51 5.70
C SER A 28 5.23 -1.59 5.23
N CYS A 29 6.54 -1.32 5.34
CA CYS A 29 7.57 -2.32 5.06
C CYS A 29 7.39 -3.62 5.88
N PHE A 30 6.68 -3.58 7.01
CA PHE A 30 6.35 -4.78 7.77
C PHE A 30 5.38 -5.70 7.01
N ALA A 31 4.35 -5.14 6.36
CA ALA A 31 3.45 -5.90 5.48
C ALA A 31 4.23 -6.56 4.34
N GLU A 32 5.17 -5.83 3.72
CA GLU A 32 6.00 -6.35 2.63
C GLU A 32 6.90 -7.52 3.10
N HIS A 33 7.59 -7.38 4.24
CA HIS A 33 8.40 -8.46 4.79
C HIS A 33 7.59 -9.70 5.18
N LEU A 34 6.41 -9.51 5.79
CA LEU A 34 5.54 -10.64 6.13
C LEU A 34 5.04 -11.34 4.87
N SER A 35 4.64 -10.57 3.87
CA SER A 35 4.11 -11.11 2.61
C SER A 35 5.17 -11.87 1.83
N GLN A 36 6.40 -11.36 1.80
CA GLN A 36 7.53 -12.02 1.17
C GLN A 36 7.80 -13.39 1.79
N ARG A 37 7.77 -13.50 3.13
CA ARG A 37 7.92 -14.79 3.82
C ARG A 37 6.81 -15.77 3.49
N LEU A 38 5.56 -15.31 3.44
CA LEU A 38 4.42 -16.16 3.06
C LEU A 38 4.52 -16.62 1.60
N ALA A 39 4.96 -15.73 0.70
CA ALA A 39 5.19 -16.06 -0.71
C ALA A 39 6.32 -17.08 -0.89
N GLU A 40 7.41 -16.96 -0.14
CA GLU A 40 8.51 -17.93 -0.12
C GLU A 40 8.02 -19.32 0.34
N LEU A 41 7.11 -19.35 1.30
CA LEU A 41 6.42 -20.55 1.78
C LEU A 41 5.30 -21.04 0.84
N LYS A 42 5.07 -20.39 -0.31
CA LYS A 42 4.06 -20.74 -1.33
C LYS A 42 2.61 -20.52 -0.93
N PHE A 43 2.34 -19.68 0.07
CA PHE A 43 0.98 -19.20 0.29
C PHE A 43 0.51 -18.34 -0.89
N PRO A 44 -0.78 -18.42 -1.27
CA PRO A 44 -1.34 -17.56 -2.30
C PRO A 44 -1.50 -16.14 -1.75
N ILE A 45 -0.50 -15.28 -1.96
CA ILE A 45 -0.48 -13.91 -1.43
C ILE A 45 -0.21 -12.88 -2.52
N LEU A 46 -0.97 -11.79 -2.50
CA LEU A 46 -0.66 -10.57 -3.24
C LEU A 46 -0.08 -9.53 -2.29
N ASN A 47 1.15 -9.11 -2.56
CA ASN A 47 1.87 -8.14 -1.76
C ASN A 47 1.71 -6.72 -2.33
N ASN A 48 0.91 -5.91 -1.63
CA ASN A 48 0.84 -4.47 -1.74
C ASN A 48 0.92 -3.91 -3.18
N PRO A 49 -0.18 -3.96 -3.97
CA PRO A 49 -0.19 -3.52 -5.37
C PRO A 49 0.18 -2.04 -5.57
N PHE A 50 0.08 -1.20 -4.53
CA PHE A 50 0.51 0.20 -4.57
C PHE A 50 1.95 0.40 -4.07
N GLY A 51 2.57 -0.65 -3.52
CA GLY A 51 3.84 -0.57 -2.78
C GLY A 51 3.66 0.10 -1.42
N ILE A 52 4.75 0.34 -0.69
CA ILE A 52 4.69 0.67 0.75
C ILE A 52 3.77 1.87 1.05
N LEU A 53 2.79 1.65 1.94
CA LEU A 53 1.84 2.65 2.44
C LEU A 53 1.95 2.74 3.98
N TYR A 54 1.68 3.90 4.58
CA TYR A 54 1.77 4.04 6.04
C TYR A 54 0.53 4.66 6.69
N HIS A 55 -0.10 5.61 6.01
CA HIS A 55 -1.18 6.39 6.58
C HIS A 55 -2.52 5.63 6.44
N PRO A 56 -3.34 5.49 7.49
CA PRO A 56 -4.60 4.74 7.44
C PRO A 56 -5.54 5.17 6.32
N LEU A 57 -5.79 6.48 6.17
CA LEU A 57 -6.66 6.99 5.10
C LEU A 57 -6.10 6.77 3.70
N VAL A 58 -4.77 6.69 3.56
CA VAL A 58 -4.16 6.33 2.26
C VAL A 58 -4.39 4.85 1.96
N ILE A 59 -4.33 3.99 2.97
CA ILE A 59 -4.61 2.56 2.82
C ILE A 59 -6.10 2.34 2.53
N ALA A 60 -7.00 3.10 3.16
CA ALA A 60 -8.43 3.11 2.85
C ALA A 60 -8.68 3.52 1.40
N GLN A 61 -8.08 4.63 0.94
CA GLN A 61 -8.14 5.05 -0.47
C GLN A 61 -7.63 3.95 -1.40
N ALA A 62 -6.50 3.31 -1.10
CA ALA A 62 -6.01 2.20 -1.90
C ALA A 62 -7.01 1.03 -1.98
N LEU A 63 -7.69 0.70 -0.87
CA LEU A 63 -8.76 -0.30 -0.86
C LEU A 63 -9.95 0.12 -1.73
N ASP A 64 -10.40 1.38 -1.65
CA ASP A 64 -11.48 1.88 -2.52
C ASP A 64 -11.13 1.76 -4.00
N ARG A 65 -9.86 2.04 -4.35
CA ARG A 65 -9.35 1.85 -5.72
C ARG A 65 -9.39 0.37 -6.13
N LEU A 66 -9.07 -0.56 -5.23
CA LEU A 66 -9.16 -2.00 -5.49
C LEU A 66 -10.60 -2.53 -5.53
N LEU A 67 -11.56 -1.85 -4.92
CA LEU A 67 -12.97 -2.26 -4.94
C LEU A 67 -13.64 -1.86 -6.26
N ASP A 68 -13.51 -0.60 -6.68
CA ASP A 68 -14.21 -0.10 -7.87
C ASP A 68 -13.50 1.11 -8.54
N GLY A 69 -12.18 1.24 -8.34
CA GLY A 69 -11.43 2.35 -8.92
C GLY A 69 -11.29 2.22 -10.45
N PRO A 70 -11.66 3.24 -11.25
CA PRO A 70 -11.32 3.23 -12.68
C PRO A 70 -9.81 3.25 -12.90
N PRO A 71 -9.31 2.80 -14.06
CA PRO A 71 -7.90 2.96 -14.42
C PRO A 71 -7.42 4.41 -14.26
N TYR A 72 -6.16 4.57 -13.84
CA TYR A 72 -5.53 5.88 -13.72
C TYR A 72 -5.42 6.53 -15.11
N PRO A 73 -5.81 7.81 -15.24
CA PRO A 73 -5.68 8.53 -16.50
C PRO A 73 -4.23 8.90 -16.74
N ARG A 74 -3.85 9.01 -18.01
CA ARG A 74 -2.49 9.33 -18.43
C ARG A 74 -1.94 10.64 -17.83
N ASP A 75 -2.82 11.62 -17.63
CA ASP A 75 -2.47 12.95 -17.13
C ASP A 75 -2.37 13.03 -15.61
N SER A 76 -2.63 11.93 -14.87
CA SER A 76 -2.38 11.88 -13.43
C SER A 76 -0.92 11.61 -13.07
N LEU A 77 -0.10 11.20 -14.04
CA LEU A 77 1.33 10.99 -13.83
C LEU A 77 2.10 12.31 -13.90
N PHE A 78 3.16 12.41 -13.10
CA PHE A 78 4.07 13.55 -13.12
C PHE A 78 5.53 13.09 -13.21
N VAL A 79 6.40 13.97 -13.69
CA VAL A 79 7.83 13.72 -13.79
C VAL A 79 8.56 14.21 -12.55
N GLN A 80 9.43 13.36 -12.01
CA GLN A 80 10.42 13.73 -10.99
C GLN A 80 11.68 12.90 -11.22
N GLN A 81 12.84 13.57 -11.28
CA GLN A 81 14.14 12.93 -11.58
C GLN A 81 14.09 12.05 -12.83
N ASP A 82 13.56 12.61 -13.93
CA ASP A 82 13.42 11.94 -15.24
C ASP A 82 12.61 10.64 -15.23
N LEU A 83 11.81 10.41 -14.17
CA LEU A 83 10.92 9.27 -14.03
C LEU A 83 9.48 9.74 -13.91
N TRP A 84 8.59 9.08 -14.63
CA TRP A 84 7.15 9.21 -14.48
C TRP A 84 6.66 8.44 -13.26
N ARG A 85 5.82 9.09 -12.46
CA ARG A 85 5.37 8.63 -11.14
C ARG A 85 3.92 8.99 -10.91
N HIS A 86 3.31 8.35 -9.91
CA HIS A 86 1.97 8.65 -9.43
C HIS A 86 1.97 8.69 -7.91
N PHE A 87 1.27 9.64 -7.30
CA PHE A 87 1.30 9.87 -5.85
C PHE A 87 0.84 8.67 -5.02
N ASP A 88 -0.06 7.84 -5.57
CA ASP A 88 -0.57 6.64 -4.91
C ASP A 88 0.43 5.47 -4.92
N PHE A 89 1.40 5.48 -5.84
CA PHE A 89 2.27 4.32 -6.10
C PHE A 89 3.69 4.55 -5.58
N HIS A 90 4.26 3.52 -4.96
CA HIS A 90 5.64 3.53 -4.53
C HIS A 90 6.59 3.74 -5.72
N SER A 91 7.76 4.33 -5.44
CA SER A 91 8.75 4.68 -6.45
C SER A 91 9.28 3.50 -7.29
N ARG A 92 8.99 2.26 -6.90
CA ARG A 92 9.35 1.04 -7.64
C ARG A 92 8.62 0.90 -8.98
N TYR A 93 7.47 1.56 -9.12
CA TYR A 93 6.65 1.55 -10.34
C TYR A 93 6.97 2.71 -11.29
N ALA A 94 7.95 3.53 -10.94
CA ALA A 94 8.35 4.66 -11.76
C ALA A 94 9.14 4.19 -12.99
N HIS A 95 8.97 4.88 -14.12
CA HIS A 95 9.67 4.53 -15.36
C HIS A 95 10.01 5.79 -16.19
N PRO A 96 11.12 5.82 -16.96
CA PRO A 96 11.47 6.97 -17.79
C PRO A 96 10.47 7.25 -18.93
N ASP A 97 9.83 6.19 -19.43
CA ASP A 97 8.72 6.29 -20.38
C ASP A 97 7.37 6.37 -19.65
N ARG A 98 6.54 7.35 -20.03
CA ARG A 98 5.24 7.59 -19.39
C ARG A 98 4.26 6.44 -19.61
N ASP A 99 4.21 5.93 -20.83
CA ASP A 99 3.18 4.97 -21.22
C ASP A 99 3.50 3.60 -20.60
N THR A 100 4.79 3.26 -20.47
CA THR A 100 5.24 2.13 -19.64
C THR A 100 4.89 2.32 -18.15
N ALA A 101 5.17 3.49 -17.55
CA ALA A 101 4.82 3.74 -16.14
C ALA A 101 3.31 3.58 -15.90
N LEU A 102 2.50 4.17 -16.79
CA LEU A 102 1.04 4.10 -16.73
C LEU A 102 0.54 2.65 -16.88
N ALA A 103 1.10 1.90 -17.82
CA ALA A 103 0.75 0.50 -18.04
C ALA A 103 1.04 -0.34 -16.79
N VAL A 104 2.22 -0.21 -16.19
CA VAL A 104 2.59 -0.92 -14.96
C VAL A 104 1.65 -0.55 -13.81
N ILE A 105 1.37 0.74 -13.61
CA ILE A 105 0.45 1.22 -12.57
C ILE A 105 -0.94 0.61 -12.72
N ASN A 106 -1.50 0.64 -13.93
CA ASN A 106 -2.84 0.12 -14.19
C ASN A 106 -2.90 -1.41 -14.17
N GLU A 107 -1.81 -2.09 -14.53
CA GLU A 107 -1.68 -3.54 -14.38
C GLU A 107 -1.72 -3.94 -12.90
N GLN A 108 -1.00 -3.22 -12.02
CA GLN A 108 -1.03 -3.48 -10.57
C GLN A 108 -2.42 -3.25 -9.98
N LEU A 109 -3.11 -2.18 -10.40
CA LEU A 109 -4.50 -1.93 -10.01
C LEU A 109 -5.41 -3.09 -10.43
N ALA A 110 -5.37 -3.49 -11.70
CA ALA A 110 -6.20 -4.56 -12.24
C ALA A 110 -5.91 -5.91 -11.57
N GLN A 111 -4.63 -6.26 -11.38
CA GLN A 111 -4.22 -7.46 -10.64
C GLN A 111 -4.76 -7.44 -9.21
N GLY A 112 -4.66 -6.30 -8.54
CA GLY A 112 -5.18 -6.10 -7.19
C GLY A 112 -6.69 -6.25 -7.11
N GLN A 113 -7.44 -5.67 -8.06
CA GLN A 113 -8.90 -5.77 -8.13
C GLN A 113 -9.35 -7.23 -8.29
N VAL A 114 -8.72 -7.96 -9.22
CA VAL A 114 -9.00 -9.38 -9.43
C VAL A 114 -8.68 -10.19 -8.18
N PHE A 115 -7.52 -9.96 -7.55
CA PHE A 115 -7.13 -10.70 -6.36
C PHE A 115 -7.99 -10.38 -5.14
N LEU A 116 -8.41 -9.11 -4.96
CA LEU A 116 -9.29 -8.70 -3.86
C LEU A 116 -10.61 -9.49 -3.89
N SER A 117 -11.17 -9.74 -5.07
CA SER A 117 -12.43 -10.48 -5.23
C SER A 117 -12.41 -11.91 -4.66
N SER A 118 -11.23 -12.54 -4.56
CA SER A 118 -11.03 -13.88 -4.01
C SER A 118 -10.31 -13.89 -2.65
N THR A 119 -9.97 -12.71 -2.12
CA THR A 119 -9.23 -12.58 -0.86
C THR A 119 -10.07 -13.09 0.31
N ARG A 120 -9.45 -13.96 1.13
CA ARG A 120 -10.05 -14.51 2.35
C ARG A 120 -9.42 -13.94 3.63
N LEU A 121 -8.20 -13.41 3.53
CA LEU A 121 -7.52 -12.73 4.63
C LEU A 121 -6.90 -11.42 4.13
N LEU A 122 -7.24 -10.32 4.77
CA LEU A 122 -6.62 -9.02 4.56
C LEU A 122 -5.65 -8.71 5.72
N ILE A 123 -4.39 -8.46 5.39
CA ILE A 123 -3.37 -8.01 6.34
C ILE A 123 -3.15 -6.52 6.13
N LEU A 124 -3.40 -5.71 7.17
CA LEU A 124 -3.19 -4.27 7.15
C LEU A 124 -2.14 -3.88 8.19
N THR A 125 -1.12 -3.13 7.78
CA THR A 125 -0.11 -2.59 8.70
C THR A 125 -0.07 -1.08 8.65
N LEU A 126 -0.57 -0.45 9.71
CA LEU A 126 -0.64 1.01 9.84
C LEU A 126 0.69 1.54 10.40
N GLY A 127 1.25 2.58 9.79
CA GLY A 127 2.60 3.07 10.08
C GLY A 127 2.67 4.45 10.74
N THR A 128 1.71 5.34 10.49
CA THR A 128 1.73 6.70 11.03
C THR A 128 0.38 7.40 10.90
N ALA A 129 0.07 8.33 11.81
CA ALA A 129 -1.05 9.27 11.66
C ALA A 129 -0.66 10.57 10.92
N TRP A 130 0.62 10.72 10.54
CA TRP A 130 1.08 11.88 9.77
C TRP A 130 0.86 11.66 8.28
N GLY A 131 0.08 12.54 7.66
CA GLY A 131 -0.18 12.58 6.23
C GLY A 131 0.40 13.82 5.56
N TYR A 132 0.38 13.80 4.24
CA TYR A 132 0.78 14.93 3.39
C TYR A 132 -0.31 15.19 2.37
N ARG A 133 -0.77 16.44 2.29
CA ARG A 133 -1.71 16.89 1.26
C ARG A 133 -1.01 17.76 0.24
N LEU A 134 -1.33 17.61 -1.03
CA LEU A 134 -0.87 18.53 -2.06
C LEU A 134 -1.44 19.93 -1.82
N VAL A 135 -0.61 20.96 -1.93
CA VAL A 135 -1.07 22.35 -1.79
C VAL A 135 -1.96 22.77 -2.97
N SER A 136 -1.81 22.12 -4.14
CA SER A 136 -2.54 22.46 -5.36
C SER A 136 -4.03 22.13 -5.31
N ASP A 137 -4.40 21.01 -4.69
CA ASP A 137 -5.75 20.46 -4.75
C ASP A 137 -6.21 19.79 -3.43
N ASP A 138 -5.41 19.91 -2.37
CA ASP A 138 -5.63 19.30 -1.04
C ASP A 138 -5.74 17.77 -1.05
N SER A 139 -5.36 17.10 -2.14
CA SER A 139 -5.37 15.64 -2.22
C SER A 139 -4.39 15.02 -1.24
N LEU A 140 -4.83 13.99 -0.51
CA LEU A 140 -3.99 13.18 0.36
C LEU A 140 -3.12 12.26 -0.51
N VAL A 141 -1.80 12.32 -0.35
CA VAL A 141 -0.87 11.52 -1.15
C VAL A 141 -0.21 10.41 -0.35
N ALA A 142 0.02 9.26 -0.99
CA ALA A 142 0.75 8.16 -0.38
C ALA A 142 2.26 8.41 -0.35
N ASN A 143 2.80 8.96 -1.45
CA ASN A 143 4.23 9.08 -1.69
C ASN A 143 4.59 10.51 -2.14
N CYS A 144 5.48 11.20 -1.43
CA CYS A 144 5.91 12.56 -1.81
C CYS A 144 7.00 12.58 -2.90
N HIS A 145 7.60 11.43 -3.23
CA HIS A 145 8.61 11.27 -4.29
C HIS A 145 9.77 12.28 -4.28
N LYS A 146 10.24 12.67 -3.09
CA LYS A 146 11.32 13.66 -2.91
C LYS A 146 11.06 14.99 -3.65
N LEU A 147 9.80 15.34 -3.90
CA LEU A 147 9.43 16.65 -4.40
C LEU A 147 9.68 17.73 -3.32
N PRO A 148 9.83 19.01 -3.71
CA PRO A 148 10.06 20.10 -2.75
C PRO A 148 8.98 20.15 -1.67
N ALA A 149 9.40 20.32 -0.41
CA ALA A 149 8.51 20.32 0.75
C ALA A 149 7.36 21.34 0.63
N GLY A 150 7.59 22.48 -0.01
CA GLY A 150 6.57 23.51 -0.24
C GLY A 150 5.39 23.07 -1.12
N LYS A 151 5.47 21.93 -1.81
CA LYS A 151 4.33 21.33 -2.53
C LYS A 151 3.34 20.63 -1.61
N PHE A 152 3.69 20.41 -0.34
CA PHE A 152 2.90 19.60 0.58
C PHE A 152 2.59 20.33 1.88
N ARG A 153 1.36 20.15 2.36
CA ARG A 153 0.95 20.46 3.72
C ARG A 153 1.01 19.18 4.55
N ARG A 154 1.92 19.14 5.52
CA ARG A 154 1.99 18.06 6.50
C ARG A 154 0.90 18.26 7.55
N TYR A 155 0.15 17.21 7.87
CA TYR A 155 -0.87 17.23 8.91
C TYR A 155 -0.87 15.91 9.68
N ARG A 156 -1.46 15.92 10.88
CA ARG A 156 -1.67 14.71 11.67
C ARG A 156 -3.17 14.45 11.74
N SER A 157 -3.60 13.30 11.21
CA SER A 157 -4.99 12.88 11.31
C SER A 157 -5.37 12.62 12.77
N THR A 158 -6.56 13.05 13.12
CA THR A 158 -7.24 12.73 14.37
C THR A 158 -7.74 11.29 14.35
N THR A 159 -8.07 10.75 15.52
CA THR A 159 -8.70 9.43 15.62
C THR A 159 -10.06 9.41 14.95
N THR A 160 -10.84 10.50 15.06
CA THR A 160 -12.15 10.65 14.42
C THR A 160 -12.02 10.57 12.90
N GLU A 161 -11.11 11.34 12.30
CA GLU A 161 -10.87 11.27 10.85
C GLU A 161 -10.48 9.86 10.40
N ILE A 162 -9.68 9.12 11.19
CA ILE A 162 -9.26 7.75 10.84
C ILE A 162 -10.41 6.73 10.95
N VAL A 163 -11.35 6.93 11.87
CA VAL A 163 -12.45 5.98 12.13
C VAL A 163 -13.67 6.26 11.24
N GLU A 164 -13.92 7.52 10.90
CA GLU A 164 -15.11 7.94 10.14
C GLU A 164 -14.84 8.18 8.66
N GLY A 165 -13.57 8.32 8.26
CA GLY A 165 -13.15 8.61 6.89
C GLY A 165 -12.84 7.40 6.03
#